data_AF-A0A9R0XJM3-F1
#
_entry.id   AF-A0A9R0XJM3-F1
#
_cell.length_a   1.000
_cell.length_b   1.000
_cell.length_c   1.000
_cell.angle_alpha   90.00
_cell.angle_beta   90.00
_cell.angle_gamma   90.00
#
_symmetry.space_group_name_H-M   'P 1'
#
loop_
_entity.id
_entity.type
_entity.pdbx_description
1 polymer ?
#
loop_
_entity_poly.entity_id
_entity_poly.type
_entity_poly.pdbx_seq_one_letter_code
_entity_poly.pdbx_strand_id
1 'polypeptide(L)'
;MCMSIFSALVKADKPDGPALPTGFSKLTCSEAEYAVSGNLCRCTGYRPILDTCKSFAADVDLEDLGFNSFWKKGTDRADVGKLPEYSSGAVCTFPEFLKSEIKGQMNDIPAAIAGQDGWYHPKSIEELHSLFDSNWFDENSVKIVASNTGAGVYKDQDLYDKYIDIQGIPELSVIDRSSKGVEIGAAVSISKAIEVFSDGTPVFTKIAGHLSKVASPFVRNTATVGGNVIMAQRLQFPSDIATVLLAAGSTVTVQTASKMLRLTMEEFLEQPPCDAKTILLSIFVPDWGSDNVIFETSRASPRPFGNAVSFVNSAFLARTSGQLIIEDICLAFGAYGVDHATRARKVEEFLKGKSMSAPVILEAVQLLKDVISPSEGTTHPEYRVSLAVSFLFSFLSSLGNNQNEPESAKAIASNGSCANGYEKYGLVASDDLPVRSRQELVFSDEYKPVGKPITKAGAELQASGEAVYVGDIPAPKDCLYGAFICSTHPHAHIKSVNFRSSLASQKVITVISAKDIPVGGKNVGSGFRMLGEEALFGDPVSEFAGQNIGISDC
;
A
#
# COMPACT_ATOMS: atom_id res chain seq x y z
N MET A 1 -9.43 9.10 -9.76
CA MET A 1 -9.66 10.54 -9.50
C MET A 1 -11.14 10.78 -9.27
N CYS A 2 -11.99 10.84 -10.30
CA CYS A 2 -13.44 11.08 -10.14
C CYS A 2 -14.11 10.11 -9.15
N MET A 3 -13.90 8.80 -9.32
CA MET A 3 -14.45 7.80 -8.39
C MET A 3 -13.92 7.91 -6.96
N SER A 4 -12.67 8.34 -6.79
CA SER A 4 -12.03 8.49 -5.48
C SER A 4 -12.66 9.63 -4.70
N ILE A 5 -12.80 10.81 -5.32
CA ILE A 5 -13.45 11.96 -4.70
C ILE A 5 -14.95 11.71 -4.50
N PHE A 6 -15.63 11.07 -5.46
CA PHE A 6 -17.02 10.67 -5.32
C PHE A 6 -17.25 9.76 -4.10
N SER A 7 -16.41 8.75 -3.92
CA SER A 7 -16.49 7.85 -2.76
C SER A 7 -16.27 8.58 -1.43
N ALA A 8 -15.37 9.57 -1.41
CA ALA A 8 -15.13 10.39 -0.22
C ALA A 8 -16.33 11.30 0.11
N LEU A 9 -16.92 11.94 -0.90
CA LEU A 9 -18.14 12.75 -0.76
C LEU A 9 -19.31 11.92 -0.21
N VAL A 10 -19.56 10.74 -0.77
CA VAL A 10 -20.60 9.81 -0.28
C VAL A 10 -20.33 9.36 1.16
N LYS A 11 -19.07 9.15 1.55
CA LYS A 11 -18.69 8.78 2.93
C LYS A 11 -18.92 9.94 3.92
N ALA A 12 -18.73 11.19 3.48
CA ALA A 12 -18.90 12.40 4.28
C ALA A 12 -20.38 12.73 4.53
N ASP A 13 -21.28 12.33 3.64
CA ASP A 13 -22.73 12.62 3.68
C ASP A 13 -23.52 11.87 4.78
N LYS A 14 -22.87 11.43 5.85
CA LYS A 14 -23.57 10.78 6.98
C LYS A 14 -24.49 11.78 7.70
N PRO A 15 -25.64 11.31 8.25
CA PRO A 15 -26.67 12.19 8.83
C PRO A 15 -26.18 13.00 10.02
N ASP A 16 -25.16 12.53 10.74
CA ASP A 16 -24.61 13.22 11.90
C ASP A 16 -23.66 14.36 11.48
N GLY A 17 -23.93 15.60 11.89
CA GLY A 17 -23.04 16.74 11.71
C GLY A 17 -23.76 18.09 11.55
N PRO A 18 -23.03 19.20 11.69
CA PRO A 18 -23.59 20.55 11.58
C PRO A 18 -24.16 20.83 10.18
N ALA A 19 -25.15 21.72 10.10
CA ALA A 19 -25.69 22.22 8.85
C ALA A 19 -24.63 23.04 8.10
N LEU A 20 -24.43 22.74 6.82
CA LEU A 20 -23.40 23.36 5.98
C LEU A 20 -23.98 24.44 5.07
N PRO A 21 -23.13 25.37 4.58
CA PRO A 21 -23.50 26.27 3.48
C PRO A 21 -23.89 25.47 2.23
N THR A 22 -24.91 25.95 1.51
CA THR A 22 -25.38 25.34 0.26
C THR A 22 -24.23 25.18 -0.75
N GLY A 23 -24.12 24.01 -1.36
CA GLY A 23 -23.12 23.70 -2.38
C GLY A 23 -21.81 23.06 -1.89
N PHE A 24 -21.63 22.88 -0.58
CA PHE A 24 -20.46 22.23 0.02
C PHE A 24 -20.79 20.87 0.66
N SER A 25 -19.77 20.00 0.76
CA SER A 25 -19.82 18.71 1.47
C SER A 25 -19.21 18.83 2.88
N LYS A 26 -19.48 17.85 3.76
CA LYS A 26 -18.85 17.71 5.09
C LYS A 26 -17.36 17.32 5.02
N LEU A 27 -16.85 17.07 3.82
CA LEU A 27 -15.45 16.75 3.58
C LEU A 27 -14.55 17.93 3.98
N THR A 28 -13.40 17.65 4.60
CA THR A 28 -12.34 18.63 4.84
C THR A 28 -11.34 18.69 3.68
N CYS A 29 -10.56 19.76 3.58
CA CYS A 29 -9.51 19.90 2.57
C CYS A 29 -8.48 18.76 2.65
N SER A 30 -8.11 18.36 3.87
CA SER A 30 -7.18 17.25 4.11
C SER A 30 -7.76 15.93 3.62
N GLU A 31 -9.03 15.64 3.94
CA GLU A 31 -9.70 14.43 3.46
C GLU A 31 -9.87 14.42 1.93
N ALA A 32 -10.11 15.58 1.32
CA ALA A 32 -10.21 15.72 -0.13
C ALA A 32 -8.88 15.43 -0.84
N GLU A 33 -7.75 15.93 -0.31
CA GLU A 33 -6.42 15.58 -0.81
C GLU A 33 -6.12 14.08 -0.61
N TYR A 34 -6.41 13.58 0.60
CA TYR A 34 -6.17 12.20 0.97
C TYR A 34 -6.95 11.22 0.07
N ALA A 35 -8.18 11.57 -0.30
CA ALA A 35 -9.04 10.75 -1.15
C ALA A 35 -8.41 10.43 -2.52
N VAL A 36 -7.60 11.33 -3.08
CA VAL A 36 -6.94 11.15 -4.38
C VAL A 36 -5.45 10.79 -4.29
N SER A 37 -4.90 10.73 -3.07
CA SER A 37 -3.48 10.40 -2.82
C SER A 37 -3.03 9.03 -3.39
N GLY A 38 -3.98 8.10 -3.54
CA GLY A 38 -3.76 6.78 -4.11
C GLY A 38 -3.73 6.73 -5.64
N ASN A 39 -4.00 7.85 -6.33
CA ASN A 39 -4.13 7.88 -7.79
C ASN A 39 -2.87 8.48 -8.45
N LEU A 40 -2.49 7.92 -9.59
CA LEU A 40 -1.39 8.46 -10.40
C LEU A 40 -1.88 9.31 -11.56
N CYS A 41 -1.27 10.47 -11.75
CA CYS A 41 -1.48 11.32 -12.93
C CYS A 41 -0.12 11.79 -13.47
N ARG A 42 0.14 11.54 -14.76
CA ARG A 42 1.39 11.92 -15.41
C ARG A 42 1.36 13.33 -16.04
N CYS A 43 0.17 13.87 -16.27
CA CYS A 43 0.00 15.06 -17.12
C CYS A 43 -0.19 16.36 -16.32
N THR A 44 -0.99 16.35 -15.26
CA THR A 44 -1.51 17.60 -14.66
C THR A 44 -0.62 18.17 -13.55
N GLY A 45 0.34 17.39 -13.06
CA GLY A 45 1.11 17.75 -11.86
C GLY A 45 0.25 17.85 -10.59
N TYR A 46 -0.93 17.22 -10.57
CA TYR A 46 -1.90 17.15 -9.47
C TYR A 46 -2.59 18.44 -9.04
N ARG A 47 -1.91 19.60 -9.08
CA ARG A 47 -2.45 20.89 -8.62
C ARG A 47 -3.92 21.13 -9.03
N PRO A 48 -4.31 21.14 -10.33
CA PRO A 48 -5.70 21.43 -10.72
C PRO A 48 -6.70 20.36 -10.25
N ILE A 49 -6.24 19.12 -10.00
CA ILE A 49 -7.08 18.05 -9.45
C ILE A 49 -7.36 18.32 -7.98
N LEU A 50 -6.32 18.68 -7.20
CA LEU A 50 -6.45 19.01 -5.79
C LEU A 50 -7.31 20.25 -5.58
N ASP A 51 -7.13 21.30 -6.39
CA ASP A 51 -8.00 22.49 -6.36
C ASP A 51 -9.48 22.09 -6.52
N THR A 52 -9.79 21.19 -7.45
CA THR A 52 -11.15 20.67 -7.66
C THR A 52 -11.66 19.80 -6.53
N CYS A 53 -10.82 18.99 -5.92
CA CYS A 53 -11.25 18.15 -4.79
C CYS A 53 -11.57 19.03 -3.57
N LYS A 54 -10.74 20.04 -3.31
CA LYS A 54 -10.91 20.99 -2.20
C LYS A 54 -12.09 21.91 -2.36
N SER A 55 -12.51 22.25 -3.60
CA SER A 55 -13.68 23.13 -3.77
C SER A 55 -14.97 22.56 -3.20
N PHE A 56 -15.04 21.25 -2.94
CA PHE A 56 -16.17 20.62 -2.25
C PHE A 56 -16.08 20.68 -0.73
N ALA A 57 -14.91 21.01 -0.17
CA ALA A 57 -14.66 20.92 1.26
C ALA A 57 -15.26 22.10 2.03
N ALA A 58 -15.78 21.83 3.24
CA ALA A 58 -16.42 22.85 4.07
C ALA A 58 -15.45 23.90 4.63
N ASP A 59 -14.18 23.53 4.79
CA ASP A 59 -13.10 24.34 5.37
C ASP A 59 -12.20 24.99 4.30
N VAL A 60 -12.61 24.97 3.03
CA VAL A 60 -11.79 25.48 1.93
C VAL A 60 -11.61 26.99 2.01
N ASP A 61 -10.35 27.43 1.97
CA ASP A 61 -10.02 28.81 1.65
C ASP A 61 -10.08 29.00 0.13
N LEU A 62 -11.06 29.76 -0.34
CA LEU A 62 -11.27 30.01 -1.77
C LEU A 62 -10.10 30.77 -2.41
N GLU A 63 -9.30 31.51 -1.63
CA GLU A 63 -8.11 32.20 -2.13
C GLU A 63 -6.95 31.23 -2.41
N ASP A 64 -6.94 30.07 -1.76
CA ASP A 64 -5.94 29.01 -1.95
C ASP A 64 -6.23 28.13 -3.18
N LEU A 65 -7.43 28.26 -3.78
CA LEU A 65 -7.79 27.51 -4.97
C LEU A 65 -7.19 28.14 -6.22
N GLY A 66 -6.36 27.38 -6.95
CA GLY A 66 -5.74 27.80 -8.22
C GLY A 66 -6.70 27.90 -9.42
N PHE A 67 -7.98 28.17 -9.19
CA PHE A 67 -9.00 28.30 -10.23
C PHE A 67 -9.08 29.73 -10.76
N ASN A 68 -8.82 29.88 -12.05
CA ASN A 68 -8.80 31.18 -12.75
C ASN A 68 -10.19 31.80 -12.98
N SER A 69 -11.26 31.20 -12.45
CA SER A 69 -12.66 31.50 -12.78
C SER A 69 -13.42 32.30 -11.71
N PHE A 70 -12.91 32.37 -10.47
CA PHE A 70 -13.71 32.83 -9.31
C PHE A 70 -13.23 34.13 -8.68
N TRP A 71 -12.00 34.56 -8.98
CA TRP A 71 -11.42 35.78 -8.41
C TRP A 71 -10.57 36.57 -9.43
N LYS A 72 -10.80 37.88 -9.52
CA LYS A 72 -9.96 38.82 -10.28
C LYS A 72 -9.32 39.80 -9.31
N LYS A 73 -8.03 40.09 -9.50
CA LYS A 73 -7.31 41.13 -8.72
C LYS A 73 -8.11 42.45 -8.75
N GLY A 74 -8.55 42.92 -7.58
CA GLY A 74 -9.39 44.14 -7.43
C GLY A 74 -10.89 43.89 -7.24
N THR A 75 -11.34 42.65 -7.03
CA THR A 75 -12.73 42.32 -6.61
C THR A 75 -12.76 41.95 -5.13
N ASP A 76 -13.76 42.47 -4.39
CA ASP A 76 -13.80 42.40 -2.92
C ASP A 76 -14.09 41.00 -2.36
N ARG A 77 -14.67 40.07 -3.14
CA ARG A 77 -15.00 38.69 -2.73
C ARG A 77 -14.98 37.69 -3.88
N ALA A 78 -14.60 36.44 -3.62
CA ALA A 78 -14.71 35.32 -4.55
C ALA A 78 -16.18 34.97 -4.84
N ASP A 79 -16.51 34.70 -6.11
CA ASP A 79 -17.88 34.41 -6.57
C ASP A 79 -18.19 32.90 -6.43
N VAL A 80 -18.73 32.52 -5.27
CA VAL A 80 -19.06 31.12 -4.90
C VAL A 80 -20.08 30.49 -5.85
N GLY A 81 -20.96 31.29 -6.47
CA GLY A 81 -21.99 30.79 -7.40
C GLY A 81 -21.44 30.23 -8.71
N LYS A 82 -20.14 30.42 -8.98
CA LYS A 82 -19.44 29.84 -10.13
C LYS A 82 -18.79 28.49 -9.83
N LEU A 83 -18.71 28.08 -8.56
CA LEU A 83 -18.24 26.75 -8.20
C LEU A 83 -19.31 25.70 -8.55
N PRO A 84 -18.91 24.47 -8.92
CA PRO A 84 -19.85 23.37 -9.05
C PRO A 84 -20.57 23.15 -7.71
N GLU A 85 -21.90 23.21 -7.72
CA GLU A 85 -22.72 22.96 -6.53
C GLU A 85 -22.72 21.46 -6.18
N TYR A 86 -22.38 21.12 -4.94
CA TYR A 86 -22.60 19.78 -4.41
C TYR A 86 -24.00 19.65 -3.79
N SER A 87 -24.74 18.61 -4.18
CA SER A 87 -26.02 18.24 -3.57
C SER A 87 -25.99 16.78 -3.09
N SER A 88 -26.25 16.57 -1.80
CA SER A 88 -26.31 15.24 -1.20
C SER A 88 -27.53 14.46 -1.68
N GLY A 89 -27.38 13.16 -1.92
CA GLY A 89 -28.49 12.22 -2.11
C GLY A 89 -29.04 12.05 -3.53
N ALA A 90 -28.48 12.73 -4.55
CA ALA A 90 -29.05 12.70 -5.90
C ALA A 90 -28.70 11.45 -6.75
N VAL A 91 -27.66 10.66 -6.40
CA VAL A 91 -27.03 9.75 -7.39
C VAL A 91 -26.96 8.26 -6.98
N CYS A 92 -27.06 7.88 -5.71
CA CYS A 92 -26.84 6.47 -5.32
C CYS A 92 -27.81 5.96 -4.26
N THR A 93 -28.83 5.22 -4.70
CA THR A 93 -29.58 4.31 -3.83
C THR A 93 -28.98 2.91 -3.94
N PHE A 94 -28.68 2.29 -2.79
CA PHE A 94 -28.21 0.91 -2.77
C PHE A 94 -29.30 0.00 -3.38
N PRO A 95 -28.99 -0.87 -4.35
CA PRO A 95 -30.00 -1.63 -5.09
C PRO A 95 -30.90 -2.47 -4.17
N GLU A 96 -32.22 -2.31 -4.30
CA GLU A 96 -33.20 -2.99 -3.42
C GLU A 96 -33.17 -4.52 -3.55
N PHE A 97 -32.86 -5.06 -4.73
CA PHE A 97 -32.73 -6.51 -4.92
C PHE A 97 -31.59 -7.09 -4.09
N LEU A 98 -30.44 -6.40 -3.99
CA LEU A 98 -29.32 -6.82 -3.14
C LEU A 98 -29.67 -6.76 -1.66
N LYS A 99 -30.44 -5.76 -1.21
CA LYS A 99 -30.92 -5.70 0.19
C LYS A 99 -31.77 -6.92 0.53
N SER A 100 -32.56 -7.37 -0.43
CA SER A 100 -33.44 -8.53 -0.28
C SER A 100 -32.64 -9.83 -0.24
N GLU A 101 -31.64 -10.00 -1.11
CA GLU A 101 -30.74 -11.16 -1.12
C GLU A 101 -29.91 -11.26 0.17
N ILE A 102 -29.33 -10.16 0.65
CA ILE A 102 -28.57 -10.14 1.90
C ILE A 102 -29.45 -10.59 3.08
N LYS A 103 -30.69 -10.10 3.15
CA LYS A 103 -31.65 -10.53 4.18
C LYS A 103 -32.06 -11.99 4.04
N GLY A 104 -32.16 -12.51 2.82
CA GLY A 104 -32.49 -13.91 2.53
C GLY A 104 -31.37 -14.88 2.90
N GLN A 105 -30.11 -14.53 2.62
CA GLN A 105 -28.93 -15.35 2.98
C GLN A 105 -28.71 -15.50 4.49
N MET A 106 -29.27 -14.61 5.31
CA MET A 106 -29.27 -14.77 6.77
C MET A 106 -30.22 -15.88 7.26
N ASN A 107 -31.16 -16.34 6.43
CA ASN A 107 -32.25 -17.25 6.82
C ASN A 107 -32.21 -18.63 6.15
N ASP A 108 -31.46 -18.82 5.06
CA ASP A 108 -31.28 -20.12 4.41
C ASP A 108 -29.78 -20.41 4.25
N ILE A 109 -29.33 -21.57 4.72
CA ILE A 109 -28.00 -22.13 4.43
C ILE A 109 -28.17 -23.16 3.31
N PRO A 110 -28.06 -22.80 2.02
CA PRO A 110 -27.67 -23.80 1.04
C PRO A 110 -26.16 -24.02 1.20
N ALA A 111 -25.80 -25.28 1.50
CA ALA A 111 -24.45 -25.79 1.32
C ALA A 111 -24.06 -25.63 -0.16
N ALA A 112 -23.48 -24.48 -0.53
CA ALA A 112 -23.04 -24.23 -1.89
C ALA A 112 -21.63 -24.80 -2.09
N ILE A 113 -21.53 -26.14 -2.05
CA ILE A 113 -20.42 -26.87 -2.69
C ILE A 113 -20.73 -26.91 -4.18
N ALA A 114 -20.52 -25.80 -4.88
CA ALA A 114 -20.39 -25.77 -6.33
C ALA A 114 -19.84 -24.41 -6.78
N GLY A 115 -18.51 -24.29 -6.78
CA GLY A 115 -17.88 -23.32 -7.66
C GLY A 115 -18.14 -23.71 -9.11
N GLN A 116 -19.09 -23.06 -9.78
CA GLN A 116 -19.01 -22.97 -11.24
C GLN A 116 -17.65 -22.36 -11.58
N ASP A 117 -16.90 -22.99 -12.49
CA ASP A 117 -15.63 -22.50 -13.03
C ASP A 117 -14.42 -22.43 -12.07
N GLY A 118 -14.36 -23.28 -11.04
CA GLY A 118 -13.14 -23.49 -10.23
C GLY A 118 -12.98 -22.60 -9.00
N TRP A 119 -14.02 -21.87 -8.58
CA TRP A 119 -13.97 -20.98 -7.40
C TRP A 119 -14.82 -21.46 -6.22
N TYR A 120 -14.20 -21.73 -5.08
CA TYR A 120 -14.84 -22.30 -3.89
C TYR A 120 -14.99 -21.25 -2.78
N HIS A 121 -16.13 -21.22 -2.10
CA HIS A 121 -16.47 -20.21 -1.08
C HIS A 121 -16.91 -20.88 0.24
N PRO A 122 -15.99 -21.48 1.01
CA PRO A 122 -16.31 -22.05 2.31
C PRO A 122 -16.94 -21.01 3.24
N LYS A 123 -17.92 -21.45 4.03
CA LYS A 123 -18.64 -20.62 5.01
C LYS A 123 -18.14 -20.82 6.45
N SER A 124 -17.34 -21.85 6.69
CA SER A 124 -16.68 -22.10 7.97
C SER A 124 -15.28 -22.70 7.79
N ILE A 125 -14.53 -22.77 8.88
CA ILE A 125 -13.21 -23.42 8.90
C ILE A 125 -13.33 -24.93 8.65
N GLU A 126 -14.38 -25.58 9.12
CA GLU A 126 -14.64 -27.01 8.89
C GLU A 126 -14.91 -27.32 7.42
N GLU A 127 -15.65 -26.45 6.73
CA GLU A 127 -15.87 -26.59 5.28
C GLU A 127 -14.57 -26.41 4.50
N LEU A 128 -13.74 -25.44 4.89
CA LEU A 128 -12.41 -25.23 4.29
C LEU A 128 -11.52 -26.47 4.46
N HIS A 129 -11.53 -27.11 5.62
CA HIS A 129 -10.82 -28.37 5.85
C HIS A 129 -11.37 -29.51 5.01
N SER A 130 -12.70 -29.65 4.94
CA SER A 130 -13.36 -30.67 4.12
C SER A 130 -12.98 -30.54 2.64
N LEU A 131 -12.78 -29.31 2.16
CA LEU A 131 -12.23 -29.07 0.83
C LEU A 131 -10.81 -29.64 0.72
N PHE A 132 -9.88 -29.28 1.61
CA PHE A 132 -8.50 -29.80 1.55
C PHE A 132 -8.39 -31.33 1.67
N ASP A 133 -9.30 -31.98 2.40
CA ASP A 133 -9.30 -33.43 2.62
C ASP A 133 -9.94 -34.21 1.46
N SER A 134 -10.72 -33.55 0.59
CA SER A 134 -11.42 -34.19 -0.54
C SER A 134 -10.49 -34.76 -1.63
N ASN A 135 -9.17 -34.58 -1.53
CA ASN A 135 -8.16 -34.88 -2.56
C ASN A 135 -8.45 -34.23 -3.92
N TRP A 136 -9.39 -33.28 -4.01
CA TRP A 136 -9.65 -32.52 -5.23
C TRP A 136 -8.53 -31.52 -5.52
N PHE A 137 -7.63 -31.28 -4.58
CA PHE A 137 -6.72 -30.14 -4.58
C PHE A 137 -5.28 -30.62 -4.42
N ASP A 138 -4.47 -30.50 -5.48
CA ASP A 138 -3.02 -30.57 -5.40
C ASP A 138 -2.48 -29.19 -5.00
N GLU A 139 -1.42 -29.12 -4.17
CA GLU A 139 -0.87 -27.86 -3.65
C GLU A 139 -0.42 -26.91 -4.77
N ASN A 140 -0.07 -27.43 -5.94
CA ASN A 140 0.31 -26.65 -7.12
C ASN A 140 -0.89 -26.15 -7.96
N SER A 141 -2.12 -26.56 -7.62
CA SER A 141 -3.33 -26.30 -8.40
C SER A 141 -4.31 -25.33 -7.73
N VAL A 142 -4.03 -24.91 -6.48
CA VAL A 142 -4.96 -24.12 -5.66
C VAL A 142 -4.35 -22.82 -5.17
N LYS A 143 -5.11 -21.74 -5.29
CA LYS A 143 -4.81 -20.46 -4.66
C LYS A 143 -5.84 -20.11 -3.58
N ILE A 144 -5.39 -19.92 -2.35
CA ILE A 144 -6.20 -19.28 -1.31
C ILE A 144 -6.23 -17.79 -1.58
N VAL A 145 -7.44 -17.23 -1.61
CA VAL A 145 -7.68 -15.82 -1.87
C VAL A 145 -8.55 -15.26 -0.76
N ALA A 146 -8.24 -14.05 -0.30
CA ALA A 146 -9.19 -13.23 0.42
C ALA A 146 -9.57 -12.01 -0.43
N SER A 147 -8.55 -11.30 -0.93
CA SER A 147 -8.76 -10.08 -1.71
C SER A 147 -7.85 -9.91 -2.92
N ASN A 148 -6.98 -10.90 -3.16
CA ASN A 148 -6.06 -11.00 -4.29
C ASN A 148 -5.11 -9.81 -4.54
N THR A 149 -5.04 -8.82 -3.64
CA THR A 149 -4.17 -7.64 -3.79
C THR A 149 -2.67 -7.99 -3.87
N GLY A 150 -2.28 -9.13 -3.29
CA GLY A 150 -0.91 -9.67 -3.39
C GLY A 150 -0.46 -9.98 -4.81
N ALA A 151 -1.39 -10.30 -5.73
CA ALA A 151 -1.09 -10.54 -7.14
C ALA A 151 -0.55 -9.29 -7.87
N GLY A 152 -0.86 -8.10 -7.34
CA GLY A 152 -0.30 -6.84 -7.82
C GLY A 152 1.18 -6.64 -7.45
N VAL A 153 1.68 -7.39 -6.48
CA VAL A 153 3.09 -7.36 -6.04
C VAL A 153 3.85 -8.54 -6.65
N TYR A 154 3.35 -9.76 -6.41
CA TYR A 154 3.90 -10.98 -6.96
C TYR A 154 2.92 -11.53 -7.99
N LYS A 155 3.26 -11.37 -9.26
CA LYS A 155 2.45 -11.92 -10.34
C LYS A 155 2.44 -13.44 -10.21
N ASP A 156 1.26 -14.03 -10.38
CA ASP A 156 1.14 -15.47 -10.51
C ASP A 156 1.96 -15.93 -11.72
N GLN A 157 2.79 -16.95 -11.54
CA GLN A 157 3.66 -17.45 -12.61
C GLN A 157 2.86 -18.27 -13.64
N ASP A 158 1.69 -18.77 -13.26
CA ASP A 158 0.78 -19.54 -14.10
C ASP A 158 -0.67 -19.37 -13.64
N LEU A 159 -1.60 -19.92 -14.43
CA LEU A 159 -3.01 -20.01 -14.05
C LEU A 159 -3.21 -21.10 -13.01
N TYR A 160 -3.94 -20.79 -11.93
CA TYR A 160 -4.47 -21.80 -11.02
C TYR A 160 -5.80 -22.34 -11.56
N ASP A 161 -6.00 -23.65 -11.45
CA ASP A 161 -7.26 -24.32 -11.78
C ASP A 161 -8.35 -24.03 -10.77
N LYS A 162 -7.95 -23.78 -9.52
CA LYS A 162 -8.87 -23.70 -8.38
C LYS A 162 -8.50 -22.56 -7.46
N TYR A 163 -9.52 -21.83 -7.01
CA TYR A 163 -9.40 -20.74 -6.07
C TYR A 163 -10.30 -21.00 -4.87
N ILE A 164 -9.81 -20.74 -3.67
CA ILE A 164 -10.61 -20.83 -2.45
C ILE A 164 -10.68 -19.43 -1.84
N ASP A 165 -11.86 -18.83 -1.87
CA ASP A 165 -12.12 -17.54 -1.26
C ASP A 165 -12.56 -17.71 0.20
N ILE A 166 -11.71 -17.24 1.10
CA ILE A 166 -11.89 -17.33 2.56
C ILE A 166 -12.52 -16.08 3.16
N GLN A 167 -12.84 -15.04 2.36
CA GLN A 167 -13.42 -13.80 2.87
C GLN A 167 -14.81 -14.00 3.47
N GLY A 168 -15.52 -15.04 3.03
CA GLY A 168 -16.85 -15.39 3.53
C GLY A 168 -16.88 -16.12 4.87
N ILE A 169 -15.73 -16.48 5.45
CA ILE A 169 -15.63 -17.20 6.73
C ILE A 169 -15.71 -16.18 7.89
N PRO A 170 -16.79 -16.18 8.71
CA PRO A 170 -17.00 -15.17 9.74
C PRO A 170 -15.88 -15.11 10.79
N GLU A 171 -15.35 -16.27 11.18
CA GLU A 171 -14.29 -16.42 12.18
C GLU A 171 -13.02 -15.65 11.80
N LEU A 172 -12.73 -15.52 10.50
CA LEU A 172 -11.57 -14.79 9.99
C LEU A 172 -11.77 -13.28 9.95
N SER A 173 -12.99 -12.79 10.22
CA SER A 173 -13.33 -11.36 10.21
C SER A 173 -13.63 -10.80 11.61
N VAL A 174 -13.46 -11.62 12.65
CA VAL A 174 -13.70 -11.21 14.04
C VAL A 174 -12.68 -10.17 14.50
N ILE A 175 -13.15 -9.18 15.26
CA ILE A 175 -12.30 -8.25 16.00
C ILE A 175 -12.75 -8.32 17.46
N ASP A 176 -11.86 -8.74 18.35
CA ASP A 176 -12.13 -8.80 19.79
C ASP A 176 -11.17 -7.86 20.54
N ARG A 177 -11.73 -7.05 21.44
CA ARG A 177 -10.97 -6.12 22.28
C ARG A 177 -11.11 -6.56 23.73
N SER A 178 -9.97 -6.79 24.37
CA SER A 178 -9.89 -7.14 25.79
C SER A 178 -8.93 -6.20 26.52
N SER A 179 -8.90 -6.28 27.85
CA SER A 179 -7.91 -5.58 28.67
C SER A 179 -6.47 -6.04 28.42
N LYS A 180 -6.26 -7.17 27.74
CA LYS A 180 -4.93 -7.70 27.41
C LYS A 180 -4.41 -7.20 26.06
N GLY A 181 -5.29 -6.70 25.20
CA GLY A 181 -4.95 -6.39 23.81
C GLY A 181 -6.11 -6.65 22.85
N VAL A 182 -5.80 -6.59 21.56
CA VAL A 182 -6.75 -6.70 20.45
C VAL A 182 -6.44 -7.94 19.63
N GLU A 183 -7.44 -8.78 19.43
CA GLU A 183 -7.39 -9.90 18.47
C GLU A 183 -8.10 -9.51 17.18
N ILE A 184 -7.40 -9.69 16.05
CA ILE A 184 -7.87 -9.33 14.72
C ILE A 184 -7.82 -10.57 13.83
N GLY A 185 -8.96 -10.95 13.26
CA GLY A 185 -9.07 -12.03 12.29
C GLY A 185 -8.27 -11.75 11.01
N ALA A 186 -7.77 -12.82 10.38
CA ALA A 186 -6.86 -12.72 9.24
C ALA A 186 -7.48 -12.06 7.99
N ALA A 187 -8.80 -12.12 7.82
CA ALA A 187 -9.54 -11.52 6.72
C ALA A 187 -9.94 -10.06 6.96
N VAL A 188 -9.66 -9.50 8.15
CA VAL A 188 -9.89 -8.07 8.44
C VAL A 188 -9.02 -7.21 7.53
N SER A 189 -9.64 -6.19 6.91
CA SER A 189 -8.93 -5.27 6.03
C SER A 189 -7.95 -4.38 6.80
N ILE A 190 -6.87 -3.96 6.13
CA ILE A 190 -5.86 -3.07 6.74
C ILE A 190 -6.53 -1.76 7.18
N SER A 191 -7.46 -1.21 6.38
CA SER A 191 -8.21 -0.01 6.76
C SER A 191 -9.00 -0.21 8.05
N LYS A 192 -9.64 -1.38 8.24
CA LYS A 192 -10.38 -1.65 9.46
C LYS A 192 -9.46 -1.85 10.67
N ALA A 193 -8.31 -2.49 10.47
CA ALA A 193 -7.28 -2.60 11.50
C ALA A 193 -6.76 -1.22 11.94
N ILE A 194 -6.54 -0.28 11.00
CA ILE A 194 -6.17 1.11 11.31
C ILE A 194 -7.23 1.76 12.19
N GLU A 195 -8.51 1.71 11.81
CA GLU A 195 -9.62 2.24 12.63
C GLU A 195 -9.62 1.64 14.04
N VAL A 196 -9.36 0.33 14.15
CA VAL A 196 -9.36 -0.36 15.44
C VAL A 196 -8.23 0.14 16.36
N PHE A 197 -7.05 0.40 15.81
CA PHE A 197 -5.89 0.83 16.56
C PHE A 197 -5.83 2.35 16.81
N SER A 198 -6.49 3.16 15.99
CA SER A 198 -6.49 4.62 16.12
C SER A 198 -7.07 5.13 17.45
N ASP A 199 -8.02 4.39 18.04
CA ASP A 199 -8.66 4.76 19.32
C ASP A 199 -8.00 4.09 20.54
N GLY A 200 -6.74 3.67 20.41
CA GLY A 200 -6.04 2.82 21.38
C GLY A 200 -4.97 3.53 22.23
N THR A 201 -4.13 2.72 22.88
CA THR A 201 -2.94 3.18 23.63
C THR A 201 -1.89 3.78 22.69
N PRO A 202 -0.86 4.48 23.20
CA PRO A 202 0.19 5.07 22.36
C PRO A 202 0.86 4.09 21.40
N VAL A 203 0.98 2.81 21.79
CA VAL A 203 1.47 1.75 20.89
C VAL A 203 0.49 1.53 19.74
N PHE A 204 -0.80 1.36 20.02
CA PHE A 204 -1.83 1.18 18.99
C PHE A 204 -1.93 2.39 18.05
N THR A 205 -1.89 3.62 18.55
CA THR A 205 -1.95 4.81 17.67
C THR A 205 -0.74 4.90 16.74
N LYS A 206 0.46 4.53 17.21
CA LYS A 206 1.67 4.42 16.38
C LYS A 206 1.58 3.29 15.36
N ILE A 207 0.99 2.15 15.71
CA ILE A 207 0.68 1.06 14.76
C ILE A 207 -0.26 1.58 13.67
N ALA A 208 -1.36 2.23 14.04
CA ALA A 208 -2.33 2.80 13.09
C ALA A 208 -1.66 3.81 12.13
N GLY A 209 -0.85 4.71 12.68
CA GLY A 209 -0.10 5.72 11.90
C GLY A 209 0.97 5.12 10.98
N HIS A 210 1.51 3.94 11.29
CA HIS A 210 2.43 3.24 10.38
C HIS A 210 1.67 2.49 9.29
N LEU A 211 0.59 1.78 9.64
CA LEU A 211 -0.26 1.05 8.70
C LEU A 211 -0.92 2.00 7.68
N SER A 212 -1.21 3.25 8.04
CA SER A 212 -1.76 4.26 7.11
C SER A 212 -0.82 4.61 5.95
N LYS A 213 0.48 4.32 6.10
CA LYS A 213 1.53 4.51 5.08
C LYS A 213 1.67 3.30 4.14
N VAL A 214 0.97 2.20 4.41
CA VAL A 214 1.00 0.96 3.62
C VAL A 214 0.04 1.07 2.45
N ALA A 215 0.56 1.04 1.22
CA ALA A 215 -0.22 1.11 -0.02
C ALA A 215 -1.17 2.32 -0.08
N SER A 216 -2.19 2.27 -0.94
CA SER A 216 -3.20 3.32 -1.08
C SER A 216 -4.43 2.98 -0.24
N PRO A 217 -5.31 3.96 0.05
CA PRO A 217 -6.60 3.68 0.69
C PRO A 217 -7.41 2.59 -0.04
N PHE A 218 -7.38 2.56 -1.37
CA PHE A 218 -8.09 1.56 -2.18
C PHE A 218 -7.57 0.15 -1.93
N VAL A 219 -6.25 -0.02 -1.88
CA VAL A 219 -5.63 -1.30 -1.55
C VAL A 219 -5.97 -1.67 -0.11
N ARG A 220 -5.82 -0.76 0.86
CA ARG A 220 -6.07 -1.06 2.29
C ARG A 220 -7.52 -1.42 2.61
N ASN A 221 -8.49 -0.90 1.86
CA ASN A 221 -9.90 -1.22 2.04
C ASN A 221 -10.22 -2.69 1.74
N THR A 222 -9.36 -3.36 0.97
CA THR A 222 -9.59 -4.72 0.46
C THR A 222 -8.48 -5.69 0.88
N ALA A 223 -7.22 -5.26 0.88
CA ALA A 223 -6.08 -6.01 1.40
C ALA A 223 -6.29 -6.36 2.89
N THR A 224 -6.00 -7.60 3.26
CA THR A 224 -6.19 -8.09 4.62
C THR A 224 -4.89 -8.09 5.41
N VAL A 225 -4.97 -7.92 6.72
CA VAL A 225 -3.79 -8.00 7.60
C VAL A 225 -3.15 -9.38 7.54
N GLY A 226 -3.97 -10.44 7.48
CA GLY A 226 -3.48 -11.81 7.40
C GLY A 226 -2.81 -12.13 6.07
N GLY A 227 -3.37 -11.65 4.95
CA GLY A 227 -2.74 -11.81 3.64
C GLY A 227 -1.35 -11.17 3.59
N ASN A 228 -1.19 -10.00 4.21
CA ASN A 228 0.10 -9.32 4.29
C ASN A 228 1.14 -10.10 5.12
N VAL A 229 0.73 -10.64 6.28
CA VAL A 229 1.59 -11.45 7.15
C VAL A 229 1.98 -12.78 6.48
N ILE A 230 1.05 -13.46 5.80
CA ILE A 230 1.34 -14.67 5.02
C ILE A 230 2.32 -14.37 3.88
N MET A 231 2.17 -13.24 3.18
CA MET A 231 3.12 -12.83 2.14
C MET A 231 4.52 -12.59 2.70
N ALA A 232 4.63 -11.98 3.88
CA ALA A 232 5.91 -11.77 4.55
C ALA A 232 6.61 -13.11 4.87
N GLN A 233 5.84 -14.11 5.29
CA GLN A 233 6.38 -15.42 5.69
C GLN A 233 6.68 -16.35 4.49
N ARG A 234 5.86 -16.30 3.43
CA ARG A 234 5.97 -17.24 2.30
C ARG A 234 6.72 -16.69 1.09
N LEU A 235 6.64 -15.38 0.82
CA LEU A 235 7.05 -14.76 -0.45
C LEU A 235 8.17 -13.72 -0.27
N GLN A 236 8.84 -13.72 0.89
CA GLN A 236 9.88 -12.75 1.24
C GLN A 236 9.41 -11.30 1.07
N PHE A 237 8.16 -11.02 1.43
CA PHE A 237 7.58 -9.70 1.22
C PHE A 237 8.12 -8.68 2.22
N PRO A 238 8.69 -7.55 1.76
CA PRO A 238 9.17 -6.46 2.62
C PRO A 238 8.01 -5.72 3.32
N SER A 239 7.45 -6.37 4.34
CA SER A 239 6.23 -5.94 5.02
C SER A 239 6.50 -4.93 6.13
N ASP A 240 5.84 -3.77 6.04
CA ASP A 240 5.73 -2.83 7.15
C ASP A 240 4.86 -3.38 8.30
N ILE A 241 3.79 -4.09 7.97
CA ILE A 241 2.84 -4.62 8.96
C ILE A 241 3.50 -5.69 9.81
N ALA A 242 4.18 -6.66 9.20
CA ALA A 242 4.88 -7.72 9.94
C ALA A 242 5.97 -7.14 10.85
N THR A 243 6.72 -6.13 10.39
CA THR A 243 7.77 -5.47 11.17
C THR A 243 7.20 -4.79 12.42
N VAL A 244 6.09 -4.05 12.26
CA VAL A 244 5.42 -3.36 13.36
C VAL A 244 4.81 -4.35 14.36
N LEU A 245 4.17 -5.42 13.88
CA LEU A 245 3.58 -6.45 14.72
C LEU A 245 4.65 -7.26 15.48
N LEU A 246 5.82 -7.50 14.85
CA LEU A 246 6.97 -8.14 15.49
C LEU A 246 7.45 -7.31 16.69
N ALA A 247 7.64 -6.00 16.50
CA ALA A 247 8.07 -5.11 17.58
C ALA A 247 7.02 -4.98 18.70
N ALA A 248 5.74 -5.01 18.35
CA ALA A 248 4.64 -4.95 19.29
C ALA A 248 4.47 -6.24 20.12
N GLY A 249 5.26 -7.28 19.86
CA GLY A 249 5.16 -8.56 20.58
C GLY A 249 3.89 -9.34 20.24
N SER A 250 3.40 -9.21 19.01
CA SER A 250 2.17 -9.87 18.58
C SER A 250 2.32 -11.39 18.51
N THR A 251 1.21 -12.10 18.68
CA THR A 251 1.12 -13.55 18.47
C THR A 251 0.15 -13.86 17.35
N VAL A 252 0.40 -14.91 16.59
CA VAL A 252 -0.49 -15.39 15.53
C VAL A 252 -1.08 -16.74 15.90
N THR A 253 -2.33 -16.95 15.51
CA THR A 253 -3.00 -18.26 15.62
C THR A 253 -3.13 -18.84 14.22
N VAL A 254 -2.50 -19.99 13.99
CA VAL A 254 -2.51 -20.68 12.70
C VAL A 254 -3.16 -22.05 12.84
N GLN A 255 -3.91 -22.45 11.83
CA GLN A 255 -4.48 -23.77 11.70
C GLN A 255 -3.72 -24.51 10.61
N THR A 256 -3.06 -25.59 11.00
CA THR A 256 -2.43 -26.55 10.07
C THR A 256 -3.41 -27.70 9.77
N ALA A 257 -3.04 -28.63 8.91
CA ALA A 257 -3.85 -29.83 8.63
C ALA A 257 -4.15 -30.69 9.88
N SER A 258 -3.30 -30.63 10.93
CA SER A 258 -3.40 -31.53 12.08
C SER A 258 -3.68 -30.85 13.42
N LYS A 259 -3.39 -29.54 13.54
CA LYS A 259 -3.49 -28.82 14.82
C LYS A 259 -3.57 -27.31 14.63
N MET A 260 -4.16 -26.68 15.64
CA MET A 260 -4.08 -25.23 15.85
C MET A 260 -2.84 -24.92 16.68
N LEU A 261 -2.08 -23.90 16.27
CA LEU A 261 -0.89 -23.42 16.95
C LEU A 261 -1.00 -21.93 17.22
N ARG A 262 -0.53 -21.51 18.39
CA ARG A 262 -0.31 -20.10 18.70
C ARG A 262 1.19 -19.87 18.80
N LEU A 263 1.70 -18.99 17.96
CA LEU A 263 3.12 -18.68 17.83
C LEU A 263 3.33 -17.18 18.07
N THR A 264 4.49 -16.80 18.59
CA THR A 264 4.92 -15.40 18.50
C THR A 264 5.11 -15.01 17.03
N MET A 265 5.02 -13.71 16.71
CA MET A 265 5.30 -13.24 15.36
C MET A 265 6.72 -13.61 14.91
N GLU A 266 7.68 -13.63 15.82
CA GLU A 266 9.07 -14.02 15.54
C GLU A 266 9.16 -15.50 15.14
N GLU A 267 8.62 -16.41 15.96
CA GLU A 267 8.58 -17.86 15.65
C GLU A 267 7.84 -18.14 14.34
N PHE A 268 6.77 -17.40 14.07
CA PHE A 268 6.00 -17.56 12.84
C PHE A 268 6.77 -17.11 11.59
N LEU A 269 7.60 -16.06 11.69
CA LEU A 269 8.39 -15.58 10.56
C LEU A 269 9.64 -16.45 10.32
N GLU A 270 10.26 -16.98 11.38
CA GLU A 270 11.48 -17.81 11.29
C GLU A 270 11.23 -19.26 10.86
N GLN A 271 10.01 -19.77 11.02
CA GLN A 271 9.68 -21.13 10.58
C GLN A 271 9.73 -21.26 9.04
N PRO A 272 9.93 -22.48 8.51
CA PRO A 272 9.87 -22.72 7.07
C PRO A 272 8.58 -22.19 6.42
N PRO A 273 8.61 -21.76 5.14
CA PRO A 273 7.43 -21.25 4.44
C PRO A 273 6.20 -22.14 4.64
N CYS A 274 5.10 -21.53 5.05
CA CYS A 274 3.84 -22.23 5.26
C CYS A 274 3.41 -22.95 3.97
N ASP A 275 2.91 -24.18 4.13
CA ASP A 275 2.31 -24.92 3.04
C ASP A 275 1.02 -24.22 2.53
N ALA A 276 0.47 -24.72 1.43
CA ALA A 276 -0.73 -24.16 0.84
C ALA A 276 -2.00 -24.40 1.68
N LYS A 277 -1.96 -25.29 2.69
CA LYS A 277 -3.10 -25.68 3.51
C LYS A 277 -3.13 -24.98 4.86
N THR A 278 -2.04 -24.31 5.23
CA THR A 278 -1.91 -23.58 6.50
C THR A 278 -2.69 -22.26 6.42
N ILE A 279 -3.62 -22.09 7.35
CA ILE A 279 -4.48 -20.91 7.43
C ILE A 279 -4.08 -20.08 8.64
N LEU A 280 -3.79 -18.80 8.42
CA LEU A 280 -3.72 -17.83 9.50
C LEU A 280 -5.15 -17.48 9.92
N LEU A 281 -5.50 -17.71 11.18
CA LEU A 281 -6.83 -17.45 11.72
C LEU A 281 -6.92 -16.03 12.27
N SER A 282 -6.00 -15.67 13.15
CA SER A 282 -6.01 -14.39 13.87
C SER A 282 -4.60 -13.90 14.23
N ILE A 283 -4.51 -12.60 14.51
CA ILE A 283 -3.34 -11.90 15.01
C ILE A 283 -3.77 -11.20 16.30
N PHE A 284 -3.11 -11.50 17.40
CA PHE A 284 -3.30 -10.82 18.68
C PHE A 284 -2.16 -9.84 18.92
N VAL A 285 -2.51 -8.56 19.15
CA VAL A 285 -1.59 -7.48 19.49
C VAL A 285 -1.80 -7.12 20.96
N PRO A 286 -0.79 -7.30 21.83
CA PRO A 286 -0.93 -7.01 23.25
C PRO A 286 -1.08 -5.51 23.50
N ASP A 287 -1.82 -5.17 24.54
CA ASP A 287 -1.84 -3.80 25.07
C ASP A 287 -0.66 -3.62 26.04
N TRP A 288 0.17 -2.63 25.75
CA TRP A 288 1.33 -2.28 26.56
C TRP A 288 1.03 -1.19 27.60
N GLY A 289 -0.19 -0.66 27.62
CA GLY A 289 -0.57 0.47 28.47
C GLY A 289 0.10 1.78 28.04
N SER A 290 0.00 2.79 28.90
CA SER A 290 0.56 4.13 28.67
C SER A 290 1.86 4.40 29.42
N ASP A 291 2.14 3.66 30.48
CA ASP A 291 3.13 4.07 31.47
C ASP A 291 4.50 3.49 31.15
N ASN A 292 5.48 4.38 30.99
CA ASN A 292 6.88 4.06 30.72
C ASN A 292 7.12 3.16 29.49
N VAL A 293 6.21 3.16 28.52
CA VAL A 293 6.37 2.46 27.24
C VAL A 293 6.55 3.48 26.13
N ILE A 294 7.62 3.30 25.35
CA ILE A 294 7.91 4.09 24.16
C ILE A 294 7.89 3.15 22.97
N PHE A 295 7.05 3.46 21.99
CA PHE A 295 6.96 2.72 20.74
C PHE A 295 7.13 3.67 19.56
N GLU A 296 8.22 3.51 18.82
CA GLU A 296 8.54 4.35 17.68
C GLU A 296 8.71 3.52 16.42
N THR A 297 8.20 4.03 15.31
CA THR A 297 8.28 3.36 14.02
C THR A 297 8.91 4.28 13.00
N SER A 298 9.74 3.72 12.13
CA SER A 298 10.46 4.46 11.09
C SER A 298 10.36 3.75 9.75
N ARG A 299 10.36 4.52 8.67
CA ARG A 299 10.23 4.01 7.31
C ARG A 299 10.96 4.93 6.34
N ALA A 300 11.84 4.35 5.54
CA ALA A 300 12.43 5.02 4.38
C ALA A 300 11.91 4.35 3.12
N SER A 301 11.43 5.13 2.16
CA SER A 301 10.92 4.62 0.88
C SER A 301 11.10 5.66 -0.22
N PRO A 302 11.01 5.27 -1.51
CA PRO A 302 11.04 6.22 -2.62
C PRO A 302 9.94 7.29 -2.56
N ARG A 303 8.86 7.03 -1.80
CA ARG A 303 7.69 7.91 -1.68
C ARG A 303 7.25 7.96 -0.21
N PRO A 304 7.62 9.02 0.54
CA PRO A 304 7.50 9.04 2.00
C PRO A 304 6.06 8.87 2.52
N PHE A 305 5.06 9.29 1.75
CA PHE A 305 3.63 9.21 2.11
C PHE A 305 2.93 7.90 1.69
N GLY A 306 3.68 6.85 1.34
CA GLY A 306 3.14 5.53 1.01
C GLY A 306 3.14 5.21 -0.50
N ASN A 307 2.32 4.23 -0.91
CA ASN A 307 2.24 3.72 -2.29
C ASN A 307 3.57 3.22 -2.90
N ALA A 308 4.54 2.92 -2.05
CA ALA A 308 5.81 2.32 -2.43
C ALA A 308 6.27 1.38 -1.32
N VAL A 309 6.99 0.32 -1.70
CA VAL A 309 7.70 -0.56 -0.78
C VAL A 309 8.85 0.21 -0.12
N SER A 310 9.14 -0.07 1.14
CA SER A 310 10.23 0.56 1.89
C SER A 310 11.60 0.02 1.46
N PHE A 311 12.62 0.87 1.55
CA PHE A 311 14.02 0.42 1.52
C PHE A 311 14.42 -0.22 2.84
N VAL A 312 13.95 0.36 3.95
CA VAL A 312 14.07 -0.16 5.32
C VAL A 312 12.86 0.35 6.10
N ASN A 313 12.29 -0.50 6.93
CA ASN A 313 11.36 -0.10 7.98
C ASN A 313 11.85 -0.65 9.32
N SER A 314 11.40 -0.02 10.40
CA SER A 314 11.68 -0.47 11.75
C SER A 314 10.55 -0.10 12.69
N ALA A 315 10.45 -0.87 13.76
CA ALA A 315 9.58 -0.60 14.88
C ALA A 315 10.31 -1.00 16.16
N PHE A 316 10.37 -0.06 17.10
CA PHE A 316 11.12 -0.21 18.34
C PHE A 316 10.21 0.01 19.52
N LEU A 317 10.24 -0.95 20.45
CA LEU A 317 9.53 -0.87 21.72
C LEU A 317 10.56 -0.82 22.83
N ALA A 318 10.45 0.12 23.76
CA ALA A 318 11.22 0.14 24.99
C ALA A 318 10.30 0.36 26.18
N ARG A 319 10.47 -0.46 27.22
CA ARG A 319 9.91 -0.22 28.54
C ARG A 319 11.00 0.30 29.46
N THR A 320 10.75 1.43 30.09
CA THR A 320 11.71 2.07 30.97
C THR A 320 11.21 2.07 32.42
N SER A 321 12.14 2.27 33.37
CA SER A 321 11.78 2.56 34.75
C SER A 321 12.67 3.62 35.39
N GLY A 322 12.12 4.34 36.36
CA GLY A 322 12.83 5.36 37.14
C GLY A 322 13.57 6.37 36.27
N GLN A 323 14.89 6.46 36.44
CA GLN A 323 15.82 7.33 35.69
C GLN A 323 16.06 6.86 34.23
N LEU A 324 15.00 6.47 33.50
CA LEU A 324 15.04 6.02 32.11
C LEU A 324 15.98 4.81 31.89
N ILE A 325 16.02 3.88 32.84
CA ILE A 325 16.72 2.60 32.67
C ILE A 325 15.84 1.70 31.78
N ILE A 326 16.43 1.09 30.76
CA ILE A 326 15.70 0.18 29.86
C ILE A 326 15.51 -1.17 30.54
N GLU A 327 14.27 -1.51 30.90
CA GLU A 327 13.92 -2.82 31.48
C GLU A 327 13.70 -3.87 30.40
N ASP A 328 13.03 -3.47 29.32
CA ASP A 328 12.74 -4.33 28.18
C ASP A 328 12.84 -3.55 26.89
N ILE A 329 13.29 -4.21 25.84
CA ILE A 329 13.47 -3.57 24.53
C ILE A 329 13.32 -4.58 23.41
N CYS A 330 12.57 -4.19 22.37
CA CYS A 330 12.41 -4.93 21.14
C CYS A 330 12.79 -4.01 19.98
N LEU A 331 13.76 -4.42 19.16
CA LEU A 331 14.30 -3.67 18.04
C LEU A 331 14.07 -4.45 16.74
N ALA A 332 12.89 -4.29 16.13
CA ALA A 332 12.55 -4.96 14.88
C ALA A 332 12.95 -4.12 13.66
N PHE A 333 13.56 -4.78 12.68
CA PHE A 333 13.92 -4.22 11.38
C PHE A 333 13.34 -5.09 10.27
N GLY A 334 12.90 -4.47 9.18
CA GLY A 334 12.42 -5.17 8.00
C GLY A 334 12.84 -4.46 6.72
N ALA A 335 12.56 -5.13 5.60
CA ALA A 335 12.83 -4.66 4.24
C ALA A 335 14.31 -4.34 3.90
N TYR A 336 15.27 -4.54 4.80
CA TYR A 336 16.67 -4.15 4.58
C TYR A 336 17.49 -5.09 3.67
N GLY A 337 16.82 -6.05 3.00
CA GLY A 337 17.47 -7.02 2.12
C GLY A 337 17.54 -8.43 2.67
N VAL A 338 16.61 -8.81 3.55
CA VAL A 338 16.48 -10.15 4.14
C VAL A 338 15.07 -10.68 3.90
N ASP A 339 14.88 -11.98 4.11
CA ASP A 339 13.65 -12.71 3.81
C ASP A 339 12.44 -12.17 4.58
N HIS A 340 12.58 -11.84 5.86
CA HIS A 340 11.50 -11.32 6.69
C HIS A 340 12.01 -10.33 7.74
N ALA A 341 11.08 -9.69 8.46
CA ALA A 341 11.43 -8.81 9.58
C ALA A 341 12.11 -9.60 10.70
N THR A 342 13.16 -9.04 11.29
CA THR A 342 13.98 -9.69 12.32
C THR A 342 14.32 -8.72 13.44
N ARG A 343 14.65 -9.28 14.61
CA ARG A 343 15.03 -8.52 15.80
C ARG A 343 16.54 -8.40 15.93
N ALA A 344 17.01 -7.23 16.35
CA ALA A 344 18.41 -6.99 16.67
C ALA A 344 18.77 -7.47 18.09
N ARG A 345 18.57 -8.77 18.38
CA ARG A 345 18.69 -9.36 19.73
C ARG A 345 20.00 -9.04 20.44
N LYS A 346 21.14 -9.07 19.73
CA LYS A 346 22.46 -8.71 20.31
C LYS A 346 22.49 -7.26 20.83
N VAL A 347 21.81 -6.34 20.15
CA VAL A 347 21.71 -4.93 20.56
C VAL A 347 20.71 -4.78 21.70
N GLU A 348 19.60 -5.50 21.65
CA GLU A 348 18.60 -5.55 22.73
C GLU A 348 19.22 -6.01 24.05
N GLU A 349 19.96 -7.12 24.03
CA GLU A 349 20.69 -7.67 25.20
C GLU A 349 21.71 -6.69 25.75
N PHE A 350 22.42 -5.97 24.87
CA PHE A 350 23.38 -4.94 25.28
C PHE A 350 22.70 -3.75 25.97
N LEU A 351 21.52 -3.33 25.51
CA LEU A 351 20.81 -2.14 26.02
C LEU A 351 20.04 -2.41 27.31
N LYS A 352 19.61 -3.65 27.55
CA LYS A 352 18.86 -4.03 28.74
C LYS A 352 19.64 -3.72 30.03
N GLY A 353 18.97 -3.04 30.96
CA GLY A 353 19.52 -2.61 32.24
C GLY A 353 20.40 -1.36 32.18
N LYS A 354 20.58 -0.72 31.02
CA LYS A 354 21.39 0.50 30.87
C LYS A 354 20.53 1.76 30.90
N SER A 355 21.13 2.85 31.38
CA SER A 355 20.64 4.21 31.18
C SER A 355 21.24 4.80 29.91
N MET A 356 20.47 5.63 29.20
CA MET A 356 20.90 6.21 27.92
C MET A 356 21.96 7.29 28.10
N SER A 357 23.10 7.08 27.45
CA SER A 357 24.21 8.03 27.40
C SER A 357 24.91 7.94 26.05
N ALA A 358 25.63 9.00 25.65
CA ALA A 358 26.32 9.03 24.36
C ALA A 358 27.25 7.82 24.10
N PRO A 359 28.04 7.31 25.08
CA PRO A 359 28.83 6.10 24.88
C PRO A 359 27.98 4.84 24.62
N VAL A 360 26.85 4.71 25.32
CA VAL A 360 25.93 3.56 25.14
C VAL A 360 25.30 3.58 23.75
N ILE A 361 24.90 4.76 23.27
CA ILE A 361 24.32 4.93 21.93
C ILE A 361 25.36 4.58 20.86
N LEU A 362 26.60 5.07 21.00
CA LEU A 362 27.68 4.79 20.05
C LEU A 362 27.95 3.29 19.94
N GLU A 363 28.08 2.61 21.07
CA GLU A 363 28.33 1.16 21.12
C GLU A 363 27.15 0.36 20.52
N ALA A 364 25.91 0.73 20.85
CA ALA A 364 24.72 0.07 20.28
C ALA A 364 24.65 0.21 18.76
N VAL A 365 25.01 1.38 18.23
CA VAL A 365 25.08 1.63 16.78
C VAL A 365 26.20 0.82 16.11
N GLN A 366 27.36 0.68 16.78
CA GLN A 366 28.46 -0.15 16.26
C GLN A 366 28.04 -1.62 16.21
N LEU A 367 27.43 -2.14 17.28
CA LEU A 367 26.90 -3.51 17.32
C LEU A 367 25.84 -3.76 16.26
N LEU A 368 24.98 -2.77 15.98
CA LEU A 368 23.94 -2.92 14.96
C LEU A 368 24.51 -3.16 13.56
N LYS A 369 25.66 -2.57 13.22
CA LYS A 369 26.29 -2.75 11.89
C LYS A 369 26.68 -4.20 11.62
N ASP A 370 27.01 -4.96 12.66
CA ASP A 370 27.34 -6.38 12.55
C ASP A 370 26.08 -7.27 12.50
N VAL A 371 24.93 -6.74 12.91
CA VAL A 371 23.64 -7.46 12.94
C VAL A 371 22.85 -7.24 11.64
N ILE A 372 22.82 -6.01 11.13
CA ILE A 372 22.10 -5.66 9.90
C ILE A 372 22.98 -5.98 8.69
N SER A 373 22.81 -7.18 8.16
CA SER A 373 23.55 -7.69 6.99
C SER A 373 22.58 -8.02 5.85
N PRO A 374 22.43 -7.14 4.85
CA PRO A 374 21.62 -7.43 3.66
C PRO A 374 22.16 -8.61 2.85
N SER A 375 21.27 -9.45 2.31
CA SER A 375 21.62 -10.57 1.44
C SER A 375 22.28 -10.11 0.14
N GLU A 376 23.10 -10.99 -0.44
CA GLU A 376 23.75 -10.76 -1.74
C GLU A 376 22.72 -10.42 -2.82
N GLY A 377 23.02 -9.43 -3.68
CA GLY A 377 22.11 -8.93 -4.70
C GLY A 377 21.09 -7.89 -4.22
N THR A 378 21.06 -7.57 -2.91
CA THR A 378 20.23 -6.45 -2.41
C THR A 378 20.64 -5.13 -3.05
N THR A 379 19.66 -4.36 -3.53
CA THR A 379 19.90 -3.02 -4.08
C THR A 379 20.25 -2.02 -2.97
N HIS A 380 21.31 -1.24 -3.17
CA HIS A 380 21.78 -0.20 -2.24
C HIS A 380 22.03 -0.70 -0.78
N PRO A 381 22.82 -1.77 -0.56
CA PRO A 381 22.96 -2.39 0.75
C PRO A 381 23.57 -1.43 1.79
N GLU A 382 24.60 -0.66 1.41
CA GLU A 382 25.24 0.33 2.29
C GLU A 382 24.26 1.41 2.78
N TYR A 383 23.39 1.88 1.88
CA TYR A 383 22.35 2.85 2.22
C TYR A 383 21.34 2.26 3.20
N ARG A 384 20.93 1.00 3.01
CA ARG A 384 20.00 0.31 3.92
C ARG A 384 20.61 0.12 5.32
N VAL A 385 21.88 -0.28 5.41
CA VAL A 385 22.60 -0.38 6.69
C VAL A 385 22.68 1.00 7.37
N SER A 386 23.04 2.05 6.61
CA SER A 386 23.09 3.42 7.13
C SER A 386 21.74 3.87 7.66
N LEU A 387 20.64 3.58 6.97
CA LEU A 387 19.28 3.91 7.42
C LEU A 387 18.90 3.20 8.72
N ALA A 388 19.19 1.90 8.83
CA ALA A 388 18.92 1.14 10.05
C ALA A 388 19.65 1.74 11.26
N VAL A 389 20.92 2.12 11.07
CA VAL A 389 21.72 2.85 12.07
C VAL A 389 21.09 4.19 12.42
N SER A 390 20.68 4.98 11.42
CA SER A 390 20.04 6.28 11.66
C SER A 390 18.73 6.15 12.45
N PHE A 391 17.91 5.13 12.16
CA PHE A 391 16.69 4.85 12.90
C PHE A 391 16.99 4.51 14.36
N LEU A 392 17.93 3.59 14.62
CA LEU A 392 18.31 3.24 15.99
C LEU A 392 18.87 4.45 16.74
N PHE A 393 19.78 5.21 16.11
CA PHE A 393 20.35 6.41 16.70
C PHE A 393 19.27 7.43 17.09
N SER A 394 18.31 7.69 16.19
CA SER A 394 17.21 8.63 16.46
C SER A 394 16.35 8.18 17.65
N PHE A 395 16.05 6.89 17.74
CA PHE A 395 15.27 6.31 18.83
C PHE A 395 16.00 6.36 20.18
N LEU A 396 17.27 5.94 20.24
CA LEU A 396 18.03 5.98 21.49
C LEU A 396 18.33 7.42 21.93
N SER A 397 18.49 8.35 20.99
CA SER A 397 18.69 9.77 21.31
C SER A 397 17.44 10.39 21.95
N SER A 398 16.23 10.03 21.49
CA SER A 398 14.99 10.54 22.09
C SER A 398 14.80 10.01 23.51
N LEU A 399 15.22 8.78 23.79
CA LEU A 399 15.26 8.21 25.14
C LEU A 399 16.24 8.96 26.06
N GLY A 400 17.38 9.42 25.55
CA GLY A 400 18.39 10.17 26.32
C GLY A 400 18.03 11.64 26.58
N ASN A 401 17.37 12.31 25.63
CA ASN A 401 17.05 13.75 25.74
C ASN A 401 15.89 14.06 26.69
N ASN A 402 15.06 13.07 27.05
CA ASN A 402 14.04 13.21 28.10
C ASN A 402 14.62 13.48 29.50
N GLN A 403 15.95 13.58 29.66
CA GLN A 403 16.62 13.94 30.91
C GLN A 403 16.69 15.45 31.21
N ASN A 404 16.37 16.35 30.26
CA ASN A 404 16.74 17.77 30.37
C ASN A 404 15.62 18.84 30.37
N GLU A 405 14.34 18.50 30.50
CA GLU A 405 13.31 19.53 30.76
C GLU A 405 12.75 19.46 32.20
N PRO A 406 13.12 20.41 33.08
CA PRO A 406 12.32 20.70 34.26
C PRO A 406 11.07 21.48 33.85
N GLU A 407 9.91 21.14 34.43
CA GLU A 407 8.60 21.77 34.19
C GLU A 407 8.52 23.29 34.47
N SER A 408 9.59 23.94 34.92
CA SER A 408 9.60 25.35 35.33
C SER A 408 10.20 26.34 34.32
N ALA A 409 10.59 25.92 33.11
CA ALA A 409 11.32 26.79 32.16
C ALA A 409 10.50 27.23 30.91
N LYS A 410 9.16 27.24 30.96
CA LYS A 410 8.32 27.81 29.87
C LYS A 410 8.25 29.34 29.84
N ALA A 411 9.03 30.04 30.66
CA ALA A 411 9.06 31.50 30.66
C ALA A 411 10.50 32.02 30.65
N ILE A 412 10.85 32.68 29.55
CA ILE A 412 11.98 33.63 29.40
C ILE A 412 13.36 32.99 29.20
N ALA A 413 13.86 32.98 27.96
CA ALA A 413 15.03 33.79 27.58
C ALA A 413 15.48 33.54 26.12
N SER A 414 15.68 34.66 25.43
CA SER A 414 16.46 34.84 24.21
C SER A 414 17.96 34.63 24.45
N ASN A 415 18.64 34.15 23.39
CA ASN A 415 20.07 34.25 23.09
C ASN A 415 21.08 33.45 23.93
N GLY A 416 21.71 32.48 23.24
CA GLY A 416 23.15 32.26 23.35
C GLY A 416 23.63 31.07 24.16
N SER A 417 23.38 29.83 23.70
CA SER A 417 24.33 28.73 23.92
C SER A 417 24.23 27.68 22.80
N CYS A 418 25.37 27.16 22.39
CA CYS A 418 25.51 26.21 21.30
C CYS A 418 25.02 24.81 21.72
N ALA A 419 23.71 24.58 21.67
CA ALA A 419 23.11 23.25 21.81
C ALA A 419 21.81 23.03 21.01
N ASN A 420 21.34 24.01 20.21
CA ASN A 420 20.04 23.93 19.51
C ASN A 420 20.16 23.52 18.04
N GLY A 421 20.97 22.51 17.74
CA GLY A 421 21.17 22.01 16.36
C GLY A 421 20.20 20.90 15.93
N TYR A 422 19.63 20.14 16.88
CA TYR A 422 18.90 18.90 16.56
C TYR A 422 17.37 18.99 16.72
N GLU A 423 16.85 19.99 17.43
CA GLU A 423 15.39 20.12 17.61
C GLU A 423 14.65 20.74 16.42
N LYS A 424 15.36 21.40 15.50
CA LYS A 424 14.72 22.07 14.36
C LYS A 424 14.60 21.22 13.08
N TYR A 425 15.20 20.03 13.04
CA TYR A 425 15.28 19.21 11.82
C TYR A 425 14.84 17.74 11.99
N GLY A 426 14.50 17.29 13.21
CA GLY A 426 14.09 15.90 13.47
C GLY A 426 12.59 15.69 13.73
N LEU A 427 11.82 16.77 13.96
CA LEU A 427 10.37 16.77 14.11
C LEU A 427 9.72 17.54 12.95
N VAL A 428 10.05 17.14 11.72
CA VAL A 428 9.13 17.38 10.60
C VAL A 428 8.30 16.11 10.46
N ALA A 429 7.48 15.83 11.47
CA ALA A 429 6.15 15.33 11.15
C ALA A 429 5.50 16.46 10.35
N SER A 430 5.72 16.43 9.03
CA SER A 430 4.88 17.17 8.08
C SER A 430 3.52 16.48 8.11
N ASP A 431 2.85 16.55 9.25
CA ASP A 431 1.45 16.23 9.37
C ASP A 431 0.73 17.37 8.62
N ASP A 432 0.24 17.02 7.43
CA ASP A 432 -0.98 17.57 6.88
C ASP A 432 -1.03 19.08 6.62
N LEU A 433 0.06 19.71 6.17
CA LEU A 433 -0.12 21.01 5.51
C LEU A 433 -0.70 20.77 4.11
N PRO A 434 -1.96 21.18 3.86
CA PRO A 434 -2.58 21.00 2.56
C PRO A 434 -1.75 21.70 1.48
N VAL A 435 -1.65 21.09 0.30
CA VAL A 435 -0.93 21.67 -0.85
C VAL A 435 -1.59 22.99 -1.24
N ARG A 436 -0.92 24.12 -1.01
CA ARG A 436 -1.39 25.44 -1.44
C ARG A 436 -0.77 25.82 -2.77
N SER A 437 -1.53 26.49 -3.63
CA SER A 437 -1.04 26.93 -4.92
C SER A 437 -1.61 28.29 -5.31
N ARG A 438 -0.84 29.05 -6.10
CA ARG A 438 -1.29 30.32 -6.68
C ARG A 438 -0.88 30.37 -8.14
N GLN A 439 -1.81 30.75 -9.01
CA GLN A 439 -1.54 30.99 -10.42
C GLN A 439 -1.92 32.42 -10.77
N GLU A 440 -1.01 33.14 -11.44
CA GLU A 440 -1.26 34.49 -11.96
C GLU A 440 -1.24 34.45 -13.48
N LEU A 441 -2.31 34.94 -14.12
CA LEU A 441 -2.45 34.99 -15.57
C LEU A 441 -2.85 36.39 -16.01
N VAL A 442 -2.35 36.79 -17.18
CA VAL A 442 -2.75 38.03 -17.86
C VAL A 442 -3.61 37.65 -19.04
N PHE A 443 -4.87 38.12 -19.03
CA PHE A 443 -5.82 37.86 -20.11
C PHE A 443 -5.89 39.05 -21.06
N SER A 444 -5.93 38.78 -22.36
CA SER A 444 -6.24 39.78 -23.39
C SER A 444 -7.53 39.41 -24.11
N ASP A 445 -8.35 40.41 -24.38
CA ASP A 445 -9.59 40.29 -25.14
C ASP A 445 -9.41 40.73 -26.61
N GLU A 446 -8.18 41.09 -27.01
CA GLU A 446 -7.84 41.64 -28.33
C GLU A 446 -8.11 40.66 -29.48
N TYR A 447 -7.84 39.35 -29.29
CA TYR A 447 -7.94 38.33 -30.34
C TYR A 447 -8.82 37.13 -29.95
N LYS A 448 -10.06 37.35 -29.47
CA LYS A 448 -10.91 36.25 -28.96
C LYS A 448 -11.09 35.10 -29.96
N PRO A 449 -10.95 33.83 -29.53
CA PRO A 449 -10.75 33.36 -28.15
C PRO A 449 -9.27 33.26 -27.69
N VAL A 450 -8.30 33.66 -28.52
CA VAL A 450 -6.86 33.61 -28.19
C VAL A 450 -6.56 34.49 -26.98
N GLY A 451 -5.82 33.94 -26.01
CA GLY A 451 -5.48 34.61 -24.74
C GLY A 451 -6.46 34.36 -23.60
N LYS A 452 -7.55 33.61 -23.82
CA LYS A 452 -8.49 33.17 -22.76
C LYS A 452 -8.15 31.78 -22.22
N PRO A 453 -8.41 31.51 -20.92
CA PRO A 453 -8.23 30.19 -20.32
C PRO A 453 -9.39 29.26 -20.70
N ILE A 454 -9.40 28.77 -21.94
CA ILE A 454 -10.46 27.90 -22.45
C ILE A 454 -10.27 26.48 -21.92
N THR A 455 -11.37 25.87 -21.46
CA THR A 455 -11.40 24.46 -21.05
C THR A 455 -10.96 23.56 -22.20
N LYS A 456 -10.12 22.56 -21.90
CA LYS A 456 -9.68 21.58 -22.89
C LYS A 456 -10.89 20.89 -23.52
N ALA A 457 -10.90 20.80 -24.86
CA ALA A 457 -11.90 20.02 -25.59
C ALA A 457 -11.92 18.55 -25.11
N GLY A 458 -13.12 18.02 -24.85
CA GLY A 458 -13.32 16.64 -24.39
C GLY A 458 -13.00 16.40 -22.91
N ALA A 459 -12.72 17.43 -22.10
CA ALA A 459 -12.47 17.26 -20.67
C ALA A 459 -13.66 16.60 -19.93
N GLU A 460 -14.89 16.94 -20.31
CA GLU A 460 -16.11 16.35 -19.75
C GLU A 460 -16.23 14.86 -20.09
N LEU A 461 -15.99 14.49 -21.35
CA LEU A 461 -15.95 13.09 -21.80
C LEU A 461 -14.88 12.27 -21.05
N GLN A 462 -13.73 12.90 -20.76
CA GLN A 462 -12.68 12.26 -19.94
C GLN A 462 -13.11 12.09 -18.49
N ALA A 463 -13.85 13.05 -17.93
CA ALA A 463 -14.33 13.00 -16.55
C ALA A 463 -15.49 12.01 -16.35
N SER A 464 -16.36 11.86 -17.36
CA SER A 464 -17.49 10.91 -17.37
C SER A 464 -17.08 9.48 -17.75
N GLY A 465 -15.95 9.31 -18.43
CA GLY A 465 -15.50 8.02 -18.96
C GLY A 465 -16.05 7.69 -20.35
N GLU A 466 -16.66 8.66 -21.03
CA GLU A 466 -17.20 8.51 -22.40
C GLU A 466 -16.14 8.73 -23.49
N ALA A 467 -14.97 9.27 -23.13
CA ALA A 467 -13.84 9.38 -24.05
C ALA A 467 -13.30 7.98 -24.40
N VAL A 468 -13.38 7.61 -25.68
CA VAL A 468 -12.94 6.30 -26.20
C VAL A 468 -11.45 6.31 -26.51
N TYR A 469 -10.69 5.42 -25.86
CA TYR A 469 -9.29 5.12 -26.16
C TYR A 469 -9.17 3.78 -26.90
N VAL A 470 -7.97 3.45 -27.38
CA VAL A 470 -7.72 2.23 -28.18
C VAL A 470 -8.20 0.96 -27.48
N GLY A 471 -8.01 0.86 -26.15
CA GLY A 471 -8.45 -0.30 -25.37
C GLY A 471 -9.95 -0.37 -25.10
N ASP A 472 -10.70 0.71 -25.34
CA ASP A 472 -12.15 0.78 -25.13
C ASP A 472 -12.92 0.36 -26.39
N ILE A 473 -12.23 0.21 -27.52
CA ILE A 473 -12.83 -0.24 -28.78
C ILE A 473 -13.22 -1.72 -28.61
N PRO A 474 -14.51 -2.09 -28.78
CA PRO A 474 -14.95 -3.47 -28.63
C PRO A 474 -14.22 -4.41 -29.58
N ALA A 475 -13.70 -5.51 -29.04
CA ALA A 475 -13.06 -6.55 -29.83
C ALA A 475 -14.09 -7.24 -30.77
N PRO A 476 -13.77 -7.46 -32.05
CA PRO A 476 -14.55 -8.32 -32.92
C PRO A 476 -14.66 -9.75 -32.37
N LYS A 477 -15.69 -10.50 -32.81
CA LYS A 477 -16.01 -11.84 -32.30
C LYS A 477 -14.83 -12.82 -32.30
N ASP A 478 -14.00 -12.78 -33.34
CA ASP A 478 -12.89 -13.71 -33.55
C ASP A 478 -11.53 -12.99 -33.43
N CYS A 479 -11.48 -11.91 -32.64
CA CYS A 479 -10.25 -11.19 -32.35
C CYS A 479 -9.34 -12.02 -31.44
N LEU A 480 -8.08 -12.20 -31.84
CA LEU A 480 -7.05 -12.86 -31.03
C LEU A 480 -6.25 -11.86 -30.21
N TYR A 481 -5.65 -12.33 -29.12
CA TYR A 481 -4.78 -11.52 -28.27
C TYR A 481 -3.31 -11.93 -28.47
N GLY A 482 -2.50 -10.97 -28.92
CA GLY A 482 -1.05 -11.16 -29.03
C GLY A 482 -0.32 -10.74 -27.75
N ALA A 483 0.62 -11.57 -27.30
CA ALA A 483 1.56 -11.25 -26.23
C ALA A 483 3.01 -11.37 -26.70
N PHE A 484 3.81 -10.34 -26.45
CA PHE A 484 5.23 -10.36 -26.80
C PHE A 484 6.01 -11.36 -25.95
N ILE A 485 6.88 -12.11 -26.61
CA ILE A 485 7.91 -12.95 -26.01
C ILE A 485 9.19 -12.13 -26.06
N CYS A 486 9.68 -11.69 -24.90
CA CYS A 486 10.87 -10.86 -24.81
C CYS A 486 12.07 -11.62 -24.25
N SER A 487 13.27 -11.28 -24.70
CA SER A 487 14.51 -11.77 -24.11
C SER A 487 14.64 -11.30 -22.66
N THR A 488 15.07 -12.19 -21.77
CA THR A 488 15.45 -11.86 -20.38
C THR A 488 16.95 -11.65 -20.21
N HIS A 489 17.73 -11.83 -21.29
CA HIS A 489 19.18 -11.73 -21.27
C HIS A 489 19.66 -10.44 -21.96
N PRO A 490 20.70 -9.79 -21.42
CA PRO A 490 21.24 -8.57 -22.02
C PRO A 490 21.93 -8.83 -23.36
N HIS A 491 22.41 -10.05 -23.62
CA HIS A 491 22.93 -10.45 -24.92
C HIS A 491 22.98 -11.99 -24.97
N ALA A 492 22.28 -12.63 -25.91
CA ALA A 492 22.26 -14.09 -26.01
C ALA A 492 21.89 -14.61 -27.42
N HIS A 493 22.45 -15.76 -27.80
CA HIS A 493 21.98 -16.52 -28.96
C HIS A 493 20.66 -17.24 -28.65
N ILE A 494 19.69 -17.10 -29.55
CA ILE A 494 18.38 -17.74 -29.46
C ILE A 494 18.46 -19.11 -30.11
N LYS A 495 18.37 -20.16 -29.30
CA LYS A 495 18.39 -21.55 -29.79
C LYS A 495 16.99 -22.04 -30.18
N SER A 496 16.00 -21.78 -29.33
CA SER A 496 14.62 -22.23 -29.49
C SER A 496 13.69 -21.47 -28.54
N VAL A 497 12.42 -21.33 -28.92
CA VAL A 497 11.34 -20.85 -28.06
C VAL A 497 10.42 -22.03 -27.78
N ASN A 498 10.21 -22.36 -26.50
CA ASN A 498 9.35 -23.47 -26.07
C ASN A 498 8.49 -23.01 -24.88
N PHE A 499 7.26 -23.50 -24.79
CA PHE A 499 6.40 -23.28 -23.63
C PHE A 499 6.51 -24.43 -22.64
N ARG A 500 6.38 -24.11 -21.35
CA ARG A 500 6.15 -25.12 -20.33
C ARG A 500 4.74 -25.69 -20.51
N SER A 501 4.55 -26.96 -20.19
CA SER A 501 3.22 -27.57 -20.18
C SER A 501 2.39 -26.96 -19.07
N SER A 502 1.47 -26.06 -19.41
CA SER A 502 0.53 -25.42 -18.48
C SER A 502 -0.81 -25.06 -19.11
N LEU A 503 -1.80 -24.71 -18.27
CA LEU A 503 -3.11 -24.24 -18.73
C LEU A 503 -3.00 -23.00 -19.61
N ALA A 504 -2.11 -22.07 -19.27
CA ALA A 504 -1.86 -20.90 -20.08
C ALA A 504 -1.33 -21.30 -21.47
N SER A 505 -0.40 -22.26 -21.53
CA SER A 505 0.15 -22.75 -22.81
C SER A 505 -0.87 -23.47 -23.69
N GLN A 506 -1.89 -24.11 -23.11
CA GLN A 506 -2.96 -24.78 -23.85
C GLN A 506 -3.89 -23.81 -24.59
N LYS A 507 -3.92 -22.54 -24.15
CA LYS A 507 -4.69 -21.47 -24.81
C LYS A 507 -3.93 -20.79 -25.95
N VAL A 508 -2.62 -21.05 -26.07
CA VAL A 508 -1.81 -20.48 -27.16
C VAL A 508 -2.16 -21.19 -28.47
N ILE A 509 -2.58 -20.43 -29.47
CA ILE A 509 -2.91 -20.92 -30.82
C ILE A 509 -1.63 -21.10 -31.64
N THR A 510 -0.75 -20.09 -31.64
CA THR A 510 0.48 -20.09 -32.43
C THR A 510 1.53 -19.13 -31.86
N VAL A 511 2.76 -19.25 -32.37
CA VAL A 511 3.84 -18.28 -32.16
C VAL A 511 4.29 -17.73 -33.50
N ILE A 512 4.32 -16.41 -33.60
CA ILE A 512 4.84 -15.65 -34.73
C ILE A 512 6.26 -15.17 -34.39
N SER A 513 7.21 -15.42 -35.27
CA SER A 513 8.63 -15.11 -35.10
C SER A 513 9.24 -14.52 -36.38
N ALA A 514 10.55 -14.27 -36.36
CA ALA A 514 11.30 -13.85 -37.57
C ALA A 514 11.11 -14.81 -38.75
N LYS A 515 10.83 -16.10 -38.50
CA LYS A 515 10.63 -17.14 -39.53
C LYS A 515 9.30 -17.01 -40.26
N ASP A 516 8.34 -16.32 -39.65
CA ASP A 516 6.97 -16.18 -40.15
C ASP A 516 6.79 -14.89 -40.96
N ILE A 517 7.87 -14.10 -41.13
CA ILE A 517 7.88 -12.92 -41.99
C ILE A 517 7.63 -13.37 -43.44
N PRO A 518 6.59 -12.82 -44.11
CA PRO A 518 6.25 -13.23 -45.47
C PRO A 518 7.39 -13.04 -46.47
N VAL A 519 7.36 -13.81 -47.56
CA VAL A 519 8.33 -13.68 -48.66
C VAL A 519 8.31 -12.24 -49.20
N GLY A 520 9.48 -11.60 -49.22
CA GLY A 520 9.65 -10.18 -49.61
C GLY A 520 9.52 -9.18 -48.46
N GLY A 521 9.08 -9.63 -47.28
CA GLY A 521 9.14 -8.86 -46.04
C GLY A 521 10.56 -8.74 -45.49
N LYS A 522 10.80 -7.74 -44.64
CA LYS A 522 12.07 -7.53 -43.93
C LYS A 522 11.82 -7.58 -42.43
N ASN A 523 12.78 -8.13 -41.68
CA ASN A 523 12.77 -8.12 -40.22
C ASN A 523 13.17 -6.75 -39.67
N VAL A 524 12.34 -5.73 -39.89
CA VAL A 524 12.60 -4.33 -39.50
C VAL A 524 11.39 -3.82 -38.73
N GLY A 525 11.58 -3.51 -37.44
CA GLY A 525 10.54 -2.99 -36.55
C GLY A 525 10.54 -1.47 -36.47
N SER A 526 11.72 -0.86 -36.48
CA SER A 526 11.89 0.59 -36.50
C SER A 526 13.06 0.98 -37.40
N GLY A 527 13.05 2.19 -37.95
CA GLY A 527 14.11 2.67 -38.83
C GLY A 527 14.27 4.17 -38.72
N PHE A 528 15.46 4.61 -38.30
CA PHE A 528 15.81 6.02 -38.22
C PHE A 528 16.96 6.31 -39.18
N ARG A 529 16.78 7.32 -40.03
CA ARG A 529 17.67 7.66 -41.16
C ARG A 529 19.16 7.83 -40.78
N MET A 530 19.46 8.12 -39.50
CA MET A 530 20.81 8.31 -38.97
C MET A 530 21.27 7.23 -37.97
N LEU A 531 20.35 6.41 -37.45
CA LEU A 531 20.66 5.44 -36.38
C LEU A 531 20.57 3.98 -36.86
N GLY A 532 20.08 3.74 -38.08
CA GLY A 532 19.95 2.41 -38.65
C GLY A 532 18.54 1.84 -38.51
N GLU A 533 18.42 0.57 -38.89
CA GLU A 533 17.22 -0.25 -38.74
C GLU A 533 17.34 -1.10 -37.47
N GLU A 534 16.25 -1.19 -36.71
CA GLU A 534 16.10 -2.09 -35.58
C GLU A 534 15.26 -3.29 -36.01
N ALA A 535 15.66 -4.49 -35.58
CA ALA A 535 14.95 -5.71 -35.92
C ALA A 535 13.56 -5.76 -35.29
N LEU A 536 12.56 -6.29 -36.03
CA LEU A 536 11.21 -6.51 -35.49
C LEU A 536 11.21 -7.63 -34.45
N PHE A 537 11.98 -8.70 -34.74
CA PHE A 537 12.27 -9.81 -33.83
C PHE A 537 13.78 -10.01 -33.74
N GLY A 538 14.31 -10.17 -32.53
CA GLY A 538 15.68 -10.63 -32.32
C GLY A 538 15.85 -12.04 -32.86
N ASP A 539 16.70 -12.22 -33.87
CA ASP A 539 17.06 -13.51 -34.47
C ASP A 539 18.36 -13.35 -35.28
N PRO A 540 19.35 -14.25 -35.17
CA PRO A 540 19.46 -15.38 -34.24
C PRO A 540 19.97 -14.96 -32.85
N VAL A 541 20.20 -13.66 -32.63
CA VAL A 541 20.76 -13.10 -31.40
C VAL A 541 19.78 -12.08 -30.85
N SER A 542 19.61 -12.11 -29.53
CA SER A 542 19.05 -10.99 -28.79
C SER A 542 20.17 -10.12 -28.24
N GLU A 543 20.05 -8.81 -28.45
CA GLU A 543 21.06 -7.78 -28.16
C GLU A 543 20.81 -7.02 -26.85
N PHE A 544 19.62 -7.17 -26.26
CA PHE A 544 19.26 -6.56 -24.98
C PHE A 544 18.06 -7.25 -24.31
N ALA A 545 18.00 -7.14 -22.98
CA ALA A 545 16.87 -7.61 -22.21
C ALA A 545 15.63 -6.76 -22.54
N GLY A 546 14.52 -7.42 -22.83
CA GLY A 546 13.28 -6.80 -23.30
C GLY A 546 13.11 -6.82 -24.82
N GLN A 547 14.15 -7.18 -25.59
CA GLN A 547 14.02 -7.28 -27.04
C GLN A 547 12.97 -8.35 -27.41
N ASN A 548 12.03 -7.98 -28.27
CA ASN A 548 11.02 -8.88 -28.78
C ASN A 548 11.68 -9.99 -29.63
N ILE A 549 11.38 -11.26 -29.34
CA ILE A 549 11.87 -12.42 -30.10
C ILE A 549 10.73 -13.21 -30.76
N GLY A 550 9.47 -12.86 -30.46
CA GLY A 550 8.28 -13.48 -31.03
C GLY A 550 7.00 -12.96 -30.37
N ILE A 551 5.84 -13.30 -30.92
CA ILE A 551 4.52 -13.02 -30.35
C ILE A 551 3.78 -14.35 -30.22
N SER A 552 3.16 -14.61 -29.07
CA SER A 552 2.19 -15.70 -28.90
C SER A 552 0.77 -15.16 -29.08
N ASP A 553 -0.04 -15.87 -29.85
CA ASP A 553 -1.46 -15.54 -30.02
C ASP A 553 -2.34 -16.48 -29.20
N CYS A 554 -3.36 -15.93 -28.53
CA CYS A 554 -4.30 -16.63 -27.66
C CYS A 554 -5.76 -16.27 -27.98
#